data_AF-A0A0L8V4R6-F1
#
_entry.id   AF-A0A0L8V4R6-F1
#
_cell.length_a   1.000
_cell.length_b   1.000
_cell.length_c   1.000
_cell.angle_alpha   90.00
_cell.angle_beta   90.00
_cell.angle_gamma   90.00
#
_symmetry.space_group_name_H-M   'P 1'
#
loop_
_entity.id
_entity.type
_entity.pdbx_description
1 polymer ?
#
loop_
_entity_poly.entity_id
_entity_poly.type
_entity_poly.pdbx_seq_one_letter_code
_entity_poly.pdbx_strand_id
1 'polypeptide(L)'
;MHKNSIKYNRHVEVKGLSEREVEADLAVWPIQITLTGNDLKLLKADIERQKAEVKQFFLDQGFSDEELSMGSTNIEDARAQMYGGNMENRQYRYVVKTEFTVRTNHIDKLQTALSESLELISKGVLIGSKNTWRPIEFIFTRLNEIKPSMIEEATMNAREVAEKFAMDSNSKVGKIKTARQGLFTITDRDQNSPHIKIVRVVTTIDYFLQD
;
A
#
# COMPACT_ATOMS: atom_id res chain seq x y z
N MET A 1 46.35 -36.99 -6.79
CA MET A 1 45.60 -36.03 -7.64
C MET A 1 44.53 -35.27 -6.82
N HIS A 2 44.91 -34.57 -5.74
CA HIS A 2 43.93 -33.90 -4.85
C HIS A 2 44.27 -32.46 -4.45
N LYS A 3 45.42 -31.91 -4.87
CA LYS A 3 45.77 -30.49 -4.59
C LYS A 3 45.23 -29.48 -5.60
N ASN A 4 44.76 -29.93 -6.77
CA ASN A 4 44.32 -29.02 -7.84
C ASN A 4 42.83 -28.68 -7.79
N SER A 5 41.98 -29.48 -7.14
CA SER A 5 40.53 -29.24 -7.11
C SER A 5 40.12 -28.03 -6.26
N ILE A 6 40.93 -27.62 -5.28
CA ILE A 6 40.63 -26.47 -4.40
C ILE A 6 41.05 -25.14 -5.06
N LYS A 7 42.09 -25.14 -5.90
CA LYS A 7 42.61 -23.92 -6.55
C LYS A 7 41.64 -23.36 -7.62
N TYR A 8 40.77 -24.19 -8.20
CA TYR A 8 39.85 -23.82 -9.28
C TYR A 8 38.42 -23.43 -8.83
N ASN A 9 38.13 -23.32 -7.52
CA ASN A 9 36.79 -22.96 -7.03
C ASN A 9 36.77 -21.67 -6.18
N ARG A 10 37.75 -20.78 -6.40
CA ARG A 10 37.73 -19.43 -5.81
C ARG A 10 36.56 -18.66 -6.41
N HIS A 11 35.67 -18.19 -5.54
CA HIS A 11 34.54 -17.36 -5.92
C HIS A 11 34.29 -16.30 -4.86
N VAL A 12 33.62 -15.23 -5.26
CA VAL A 12 33.14 -14.18 -4.38
C VAL A 12 31.63 -14.07 -4.56
N GLU A 13 30.90 -14.15 -3.44
CA GLU A 13 29.47 -13.84 -3.39
C GLU A 13 29.32 -12.35 -3.09
N VAL A 14 28.57 -11.65 -3.92
CA VAL A 14 28.30 -10.22 -3.77
C VAL A 14 26.81 -9.95 -3.87
N LYS A 15 26.39 -8.85 -3.24
CA LYS A 15 25.00 -8.38 -3.29
C LYS A 15 24.97 -7.01 -3.94
N GLY A 16 24.18 -6.89 -4.98
CA GLY A 16 23.84 -5.62 -5.59
C GLY A 16 22.44 -5.19 -5.20
N LEU A 17 22.27 -3.88 -5.00
CA LEU A 17 21.04 -3.26 -4.57
C LEU A 17 20.58 -2.29 -5.67
N SER A 18 19.30 -2.32 -6.01
CA SER A 18 18.64 -1.21 -6.69
C SER A 18 17.45 -0.77 -5.82
N GLU A 19 17.34 0.52 -5.59
CA GLU A 19 16.31 1.15 -4.78
C GLU A 19 15.81 2.41 -5.48
N ARG A 20 14.49 2.57 -5.58
CA ARG A 20 13.87 3.71 -6.25
C ARG A 20 12.68 4.23 -5.46
N GLU A 21 12.60 5.55 -5.39
CA GLU A 21 11.42 6.27 -4.93
C GLU A 21 10.47 6.45 -6.12
N VAL A 22 9.22 6.03 -5.96
CA VAL A 22 8.17 6.13 -6.99
C VAL A 22 6.87 6.62 -6.37
N GLU A 23 6.12 7.41 -7.12
CA GLU A 23 4.75 7.77 -6.76
C GLU A 23 3.82 6.58 -6.94
N ALA A 24 2.91 6.37 -5.99
CA ALA A 24 1.78 5.47 -6.17
C ALA A 24 0.95 5.92 -7.39
N ASP A 25 0.24 4.98 -8.00
CA ASP A 25 -0.60 5.22 -9.18
C ASP A 25 -2.07 4.88 -8.95
N LEU A 26 -2.38 4.39 -7.74
CA LEU A 26 -3.72 4.03 -7.33
C LEU A 26 -3.88 4.34 -5.84
N ALA A 27 -4.97 5.00 -5.49
CA ALA A 27 -5.39 5.21 -4.12
C ALA A 27 -6.77 4.61 -3.87
N VAL A 28 -6.93 3.99 -2.71
CA VAL A 28 -8.18 3.40 -2.25
C VAL A 28 -8.51 3.93 -0.87
N TRP A 29 -9.60 4.68 -0.75
CA TRP A 29 -10.09 5.20 0.51
C TRP A 29 -11.41 4.54 0.90
N PRO A 30 -11.38 3.54 1.82
CA PRO A 30 -12.58 2.96 2.40
C PRO A 30 -13.12 3.87 3.51
N ILE A 31 -14.18 4.58 3.19
CA ILE A 31 -14.95 5.45 4.08
C ILE A 31 -16.03 4.64 4.79
N GLN A 32 -16.23 4.92 6.06
CA GLN A 32 -17.31 4.38 6.87
C GLN A 32 -18.21 5.52 7.35
N ILE A 33 -19.50 5.40 7.06
CA ILE A 33 -20.56 6.27 7.57
C ILE A 33 -21.25 5.51 8.70
N THR A 34 -21.33 6.11 9.89
CA THR A 34 -21.98 5.50 11.06
C THR A 34 -23.13 6.36 11.56
N LEU A 35 -24.30 5.74 11.71
CA LEU A 35 -25.48 6.36 12.29
C LEU A 35 -26.03 5.52 13.43
N THR A 36 -26.59 6.16 14.44
CA THR A 36 -27.22 5.48 15.58
C THR A 36 -28.61 6.03 15.84
N GLY A 37 -29.55 5.16 16.19
CA GLY A 37 -30.93 5.58 16.42
C GLY A 37 -31.80 4.48 17.03
N ASN A 38 -33.04 4.82 17.33
CA ASN A 38 -34.01 3.90 17.94
C ASN A 38 -35.14 3.48 16.98
N ASP A 39 -35.28 4.16 15.84
CA ASP A 39 -36.25 3.85 14.79
C ASP A 39 -35.51 3.44 13.51
N LEU A 40 -35.75 2.21 13.06
CA LEU A 40 -35.08 1.64 11.90
C LEU A 40 -35.52 2.30 10.57
N LYS A 41 -36.77 2.77 10.47
CA LYS A 41 -37.28 3.43 9.26
C LYS A 41 -36.64 4.81 9.11
N LEU A 42 -36.54 5.57 10.19
CA LEU A 42 -35.86 6.87 10.19
C LEU A 42 -34.37 6.70 9.87
N LEU A 43 -33.69 5.75 10.51
CA LEU A 43 -32.28 5.45 10.23
C LEU A 43 -32.04 5.06 8.77
N LYS A 44 -32.95 4.28 8.18
CA LYS A 44 -32.88 3.93 6.76
C LYS A 44 -33.01 5.17 5.87
N ALA A 45 -33.93 6.08 6.16
CA ALA A 45 -34.07 7.31 5.37
C ALA A 45 -32.83 8.22 5.52
N ASP A 46 -32.32 8.35 6.74
CA ASP A 46 -31.12 9.16 7.02
C ASP A 46 -29.87 8.60 6.34
N ILE A 47 -29.65 7.28 6.37
CA ILE A 47 -28.46 6.69 5.72
C ILE A 47 -28.50 6.85 4.20
N GLU A 48 -29.66 6.71 3.56
CA GLU A 48 -29.78 6.92 2.11
C GLU A 48 -29.55 8.40 1.74
N ARG A 49 -30.03 9.34 2.56
CA ARG A 49 -29.71 10.77 2.39
C ARG A 49 -28.20 11.02 2.51
N GLN A 50 -27.56 10.51 3.56
CA GLN A 50 -26.12 10.73 3.76
C GLN A 50 -25.27 10.07 2.67
N LYS A 51 -25.64 8.88 2.19
CA LYS A 51 -24.98 8.24 1.03
C LYS A 51 -25.03 9.14 -0.20
N ALA A 52 -26.20 9.72 -0.50
CA ALA A 52 -26.36 10.62 -1.63
C ALA A 52 -25.50 11.88 -1.49
N GLU A 53 -25.46 12.48 -0.29
CA GLU A 53 -24.62 13.67 -0.01
C GLU A 53 -23.12 13.37 -0.17
N VAL A 54 -22.65 12.23 0.34
CA VAL A 54 -21.24 11.82 0.20
C VAL A 54 -20.90 11.56 -1.26
N LYS A 55 -21.76 10.83 -1.97
CA LYS A 55 -21.56 10.59 -3.40
C LYS A 55 -21.50 11.91 -4.17
N GLN A 56 -22.47 12.81 -3.94
CA GLN A 56 -22.53 14.09 -4.63
C GLN A 56 -21.29 14.95 -4.33
N PHE A 57 -20.82 14.97 -3.08
CA PHE A 57 -19.58 15.65 -2.72
C PHE A 57 -18.41 15.17 -3.59
N PHE A 58 -18.18 13.86 -3.72
CA PHE A 58 -17.10 13.37 -4.57
C PHE A 58 -17.34 13.67 -6.06
N LEU A 59 -18.58 13.61 -6.55
CA LEU A 59 -18.88 14.04 -7.93
C LEU A 59 -18.57 15.52 -8.16
N ASP A 60 -18.88 16.39 -7.20
CA ASP A 60 -18.60 17.83 -7.25
C ASP A 60 -17.09 18.13 -7.21
N GLN A 61 -16.32 17.29 -6.49
CA GLN A 61 -14.85 17.25 -6.53
C GLN A 61 -14.29 16.68 -7.85
N GLY A 62 -15.17 16.33 -8.79
CA GLY A 62 -14.87 15.88 -10.14
C GLY A 62 -14.63 14.38 -10.27
N PHE A 63 -14.85 13.56 -9.23
CA PHE A 63 -14.73 12.09 -9.33
C PHE A 63 -15.81 11.54 -10.27
N SER A 64 -15.46 10.48 -10.99
CA SER A 64 -16.41 9.78 -11.86
C SER A 64 -17.17 8.72 -11.06
N ASP A 65 -18.35 8.34 -11.55
CA ASP A 65 -19.14 7.26 -10.94
C ASP A 65 -18.37 5.92 -10.85
N GLU A 66 -17.43 5.67 -11.76
CA GLU A 66 -16.62 4.44 -11.77
C GLU A 66 -15.58 4.40 -10.64
N GLU A 67 -15.16 5.56 -10.15
CA GLU A 67 -14.24 5.69 -9.02
C GLU A 67 -14.95 5.52 -7.67
N LEU A 68 -16.28 5.58 -7.66
CA LEU A 68 -17.10 5.62 -6.45
C LEU A 68 -17.90 4.33 -6.30
N SER A 69 -17.59 3.55 -5.27
CA SER A 69 -18.29 2.29 -4.99
C SER A 69 -19.03 2.36 -3.66
N MET A 70 -20.33 2.08 -3.69
CA MET A 70 -21.13 1.91 -2.48
C MET A 70 -21.04 0.47 -2.00
N GLY A 71 -20.51 0.28 -0.79
CA GLY A 71 -20.42 -1.01 -0.12
C GLY A 71 -21.72 -1.40 0.58
N SER A 72 -21.65 -2.50 1.33
CA SER A 72 -22.78 -3.00 2.11
C SER A 72 -23.13 -2.10 3.29
N THR A 73 -24.42 -1.97 3.59
CA THR A 73 -24.91 -1.41 4.85
C THR A 73 -25.12 -2.54 5.84
N ASN A 74 -24.45 -2.47 7.00
CA ASN A 74 -24.63 -3.37 8.13
C ASN A 74 -25.43 -2.66 9.24
N ILE A 75 -26.35 -3.37 9.86
CA ILE A 75 -27.22 -2.86 10.94
C ILE A 75 -27.05 -3.79 12.14
N GLU A 76 -26.54 -3.24 13.23
CA GLU A 76 -26.36 -3.95 14.50
C GLU A 76 -27.48 -3.55 15.47
N ASP A 77 -28.20 -4.53 16.03
CA ASP A 77 -29.08 -4.32 17.18
C ASP A 77 -28.26 -4.49 18.46
N ALA A 78 -27.90 -3.35 19.05
CA ALA A 78 -27.09 -3.25 20.24
C ALA A 78 -27.71 -3.93 21.47
N ARG A 79 -29.03 -4.18 21.47
CA ARG A 79 -29.76 -4.85 22.57
C ARG A 79 -29.96 -6.35 22.32
N ALA A 80 -29.72 -6.84 21.11
CA ALA A 80 -29.79 -8.27 20.79
C ALA A 80 -28.45 -9.00 21.07
N GLN A 81 -27.40 -8.27 21.41
CA GLN A 81 -26.05 -8.81 21.57
C GLN A 81 -25.88 -9.47 22.94
N MET A 82 -26.11 -10.79 23.01
CA MET A 82 -26.15 -11.64 24.23
C MET A 82 -24.96 -11.47 25.22
N TYR A 83 -23.79 -11.05 24.77
CA TYR A 83 -22.55 -10.95 25.58
C TYR A 83 -22.15 -9.51 25.95
N GLY A 84 -22.99 -8.49 25.67
CA GLY A 84 -22.69 -7.10 26.00
C GLY A 84 -23.00 -6.76 27.46
N GLY A 85 -21.97 -6.62 28.31
CA GLY A 85 -22.12 -6.35 29.76
C GLY A 85 -22.73 -5.00 30.18
N ASN A 86 -23.42 -4.28 29.27
CA ASN A 86 -24.06 -2.99 29.54
C ASN A 86 -25.20 -2.69 28.53
N MET A 87 -26.10 -3.65 28.29
CA MET A 87 -27.21 -3.47 27.32
C MET A 87 -28.18 -2.34 27.71
N GLU A 88 -28.38 -2.11 29.02
CA GLU A 88 -29.34 -1.10 29.51
C GLU A 88 -28.81 0.34 29.45
N ASN A 89 -27.49 0.54 29.40
CA ASN A 89 -26.88 1.87 29.38
C ASN A 89 -26.63 2.43 27.97
N ARG A 90 -27.04 1.72 26.91
CA ARG A 90 -26.91 2.21 25.52
C ARG A 90 -28.11 3.09 25.15
N GLN A 91 -27.86 4.38 24.93
CA GLN A 91 -28.87 5.38 24.52
C GLN A 91 -29.57 5.03 23.20
N TYR A 92 -28.83 4.41 22.26
CA TYR A 92 -29.34 4.03 20.94
C TYR A 92 -29.33 2.51 20.75
N ARG A 93 -30.43 1.97 20.21
CA ARG A 93 -30.63 0.54 19.97
C ARG A 93 -29.97 0.06 18.69
N TYR A 94 -30.05 0.82 17.60
CA TYR A 94 -29.55 0.41 16.30
C TYR A 94 -28.31 1.21 15.94
N VAL A 95 -27.29 0.52 15.44
CA VAL A 95 -26.09 1.12 14.86
C VAL A 95 -26.01 0.69 13.40
N VAL A 96 -26.07 1.66 12.50
CA VAL A 96 -25.96 1.45 11.06
C VAL A 96 -24.57 1.86 10.61
N LYS A 97 -23.87 0.96 9.93
CA LYS A 97 -22.55 1.20 9.34
C LYS A 97 -22.64 0.97 7.84
N THR A 98 -22.32 1.97 7.05
CA THR A 98 -22.25 1.85 5.59
C THR A 98 -20.82 2.09 5.14
N GLU A 99 -20.35 1.25 4.23
CA GLU A 99 -19.06 1.43 3.57
C GLU A 99 -19.22 2.16 2.24
N PHE A 100 -18.32 3.09 1.96
CA PHE A 100 -18.21 3.81 0.71
C PHE A 100 -16.74 3.83 0.32
N THR A 101 -16.40 3.45 -0.90
CA THR A 101 -15.00 3.34 -1.33
C THR A 101 -14.74 4.29 -2.48
N VAL A 102 -13.76 5.17 -2.30
CA VAL A 102 -13.18 5.96 -3.40
C VAL A 102 -11.96 5.22 -3.91
N ARG A 103 -11.96 4.80 -5.16
CA ARG A 103 -10.83 4.16 -5.83
C ARG A 103 -10.45 4.99 -7.06
N THR A 104 -9.29 5.63 -7.02
CA THR A 104 -8.88 6.58 -8.07
C THR A 104 -7.41 6.44 -8.42
N ASN A 105 -7.07 6.76 -9.67
CA ASN A 105 -5.67 6.92 -10.10
C ASN A 105 -5.20 8.39 -9.97
N HIS A 106 -6.07 9.29 -9.52
CA HIS A 106 -5.80 10.72 -9.34
C HIS A 106 -5.51 11.02 -7.87
N ILE A 107 -4.26 10.76 -7.45
CA ILE A 107 -3.85 10.91 -6.05
C ILE A 107 -3.96 12.37 -5.58
N ASP A 108 -3.53 13.33 -6.38
CA ASP A 108 -3.57 14.75 -6.01
C ASP A 108 -5.01 15.22 -5.73
N LYS A 109 -5.94 14.78 -6.58
CA LYS A 109 -7.37 15.06 -6.42
C LYS A 109 -7.95 14.44 -5.15
N LEU A 110 -7.52 13.22 -4.81
CA LEU A 110 -7.89 12.60 -3.54
C LEU A 110 -7.35 13.41 -2.35
N GLN A 111 -6.12 13.91 -2.42
CA GLN A 111 -5.54 14.73 -1.36
C GLN A 111 -6.33 16.03 -1.15
N THR A 112 -6.76 16.70 -2.22
CA THR A 112 -7.65 17.86 -2.14
C THR A 112 -8.99 17.49 -1.51
N ALA A 113 -9.64 16.43 -1.99
CA ALA A 113 -10.93 15.99 -1.47
C ALA A 113 -10.89 15.60 0.02
N LEU A 114 -9.77 15.07 0.52
CA LEU A 114 -9.58 14.82 1.95
C LEU A 114 -9.65 16.10 2.78
N SER A 115 -8.97 17.16 2.32
CA SER A 115 -8.97 18.45 3.01
C SER A 115 -10.35 19.12 3.02
N GLU A 116 -11.11 18.94 1.93
CA GLU A 116 -12.45 19.51 1.76
C GLU A 116 -13.56 18.65 2.37
N SER A 117 -13.28 17.39 2.69
CA SER A 117 -14.25 16.47 3.27
C SER A 117 -14.80 16.92 4.63
N LEU A 118 -14.15 17.88 5.30
CA LEU A 118 -14.68 18.55 6.49
C LEU A 118 -16.01 19.27 6.21
N GLU A 119 -16.28 19.67 4.97
CA GLU A 119 -17.56 20.26 4.57
C GLU A 119 -18.74 19.30 4.77
N LEU A 120 -18.52 17.99 4.68
CA LEU A 120 -19.56 16.98 4.95
C LEU A 120 -20.07 17.05 6.39
N ILE A 121 -19.24 17.49 7.34
CA ILE A 121 -19.64 17.69 8.73
C ILE A 121 -20.72 18.78 8.82
N SER A 122 -20.61 19.84 8.01
CA SER A 122 -21.61 20.92 7.97
C SER A 122 -22.98 20.44 7.47
N LYS A 123 -22.99 19.38 6.65
CA LYS A 123 -24.20 18.68 6.18
C LYS A 123 -24.70 17.60 7.15
N GLY A 124 -24.10 17.50 8.34
CA GLY A 124 -24.43 16.51 9.36
C GLY A 124 -23.96 15.09 9.01
N VAL A 125 -23.01 14.95 8.08
CA VAL A 125 -22.43 13.66 7.70
C VAL A 125 -21.09 13.49 8.40
N LEU A 126 -20.99 12.52 9.30
CA LEU A 126 -19.72 12.12 9.88
C LEU A 126 -19.14 10.97 9.06
N ILE A 127 -18.06 11.26 8.35
CA ILE A 127 -17.27 10.24 7.66
C ILE A 127 -16.06 9.85 8.54
N GLY A 128 -15.85 8.55 8.67
CA GLY A 128 -14.62 7.99 9.23
C GLY A 128 -13.91 7.16 8.16
N SER A 129 -12.65 6.85 8.38
CA SER A 129 -12.00 5.80 7.59
C SER A 129 -12.24 4.44 8.25
N LYS A 130 -12.44 3.39 7.45
CA LYS A 130 -12.64 2.03 7.96
C LYS A 130 -11.45 1.55 8.80
N ASN A 131 -10.26 2.05 8.51
CA ASN A 131 -9.04 1.79 9.26
C ASN A 131 -8.48 3.11 9.82
N THR A 132 -8.31 3.18 11.15
CA THR A 132 -7.80 4.37 11.84
C THR A 132 -6.30 4.59 11.61
N TRP A 133 -5.52 3.52 11.47
CA TRP A 133 -4.06 3.60 11.35
C TRP A 133 -3.61 3.86 9.90
N ARG A 134 -4.32 3.28 8.94
CA ARG A 134 -4.09 3.46 7.50
C ARG A 134 -5.43 3.79 6.83
N PRO A 135 -5.87 5.06 6.89
CA PRO A 135 -7.16 5.46 6.36
C PRO A 135 -7.24 5.26 4.84
N ILE A 136 -6.12 5.44 4.13
CA ILE A 136 -6.04 5.36 2.68
C ILE A 136 -4.93 4.38 2.30
N GLU A 137 -5.24 3.49 1.38
CA GLU A 137 -4.28 2.58 0.78
C GLU A 137 -3.75 3.16 -0.52
N PHE A 138 -2.45 3.45 -0.54
CA PHE A 138 -1.74 3.84 -1.75
C PHE A 138 -1.01 2.63 -2.32
N ILE A 139 -1.16 2.39 -3.62
CA ILE A 139 -0.68 1.20 -4.31
C ILE A 139 0.11 1.66 -5.54
N PHE A 140 1.25 1.01 -5.77
CA PHE A 140 2.01 1.14 -7.00
C PHE A 140 1.81 -0.12 -7.85
N THR A 141 1.03 0.01 -8.90
CA THR A 141 0.64 -1.10 -9.79
C THR A 141 1.62 -1.30 -10.94
N ARG A 142 2.42 -0.28 -11.26
CA ARG A 142 3.38 -0.27 -12.38
C ARG A 142 4.75 -0.90 -12.09
N LEU A 143 4.82 -1.82 -11.12
CA LEU A 143 6.07 -2.51 -10.78
C LEU A 143 6.73 -3.19 -11.99
N ASN A 144 5.93 -3.78 -12.88
CA ASN A 144 6.46 -4.47 -14.06
C ASN A 144 7.18 -3.53 -15.05
N GLU A 145 6.88 -2.23 -15.03
CA GLU A 145 7.52 -1.24 -15.92
C GLU A 145 8.97 -0.94 -15.49
N ILE A 146 9.21 -0.84 -14.17
CA ILE A 146 10.53 -0.50 -13.62
C ILE A 146 11.42 -1.72 -13.39
N LYS A 147 10.82 -2.92 -13.24
CA LYS A 147 11.51 -4.19 -12.93
C LYS A 147 12.78 -4.43 -13.76
N PRO A 148 12.76 -4.40 -15.11
CA PRO A 148 13.94 -4.74 -15.91
C PRO A 148 15.14 -3.84 -15.59
N SER A 149 14.92 -2.52 -15.58
CA SER A 149 15.97 -1.53 -15.33
C SER A 149 16.52 -1.61 -13.90
N MET A 150 15.71 -1.98 -12.91
CA MET A 150 16.18 -2.16 -11.53
C MET A 150 17.01 -3.44 -11.35
N ILE A 151 16.67 -4.51 -12.09
CA ILE A 151 17.46 -5.75 -12.08
C ILE A 151 18.83 -5.51 -12.72
N GLU A 152 18.86 -4.75 -13.81
CA GLU A 152 20.09 -4.33 -14.49
C GLU A 152 20.98 -3.52 -13.53
N GLU A 153 20.42 -2.49 -12.91
CA GLU A 153 21.11 -1.64 -11.92
C GLU A 153 21.65 -2.47 -10.74
N ALA A 154 20.84 -3.37 -10.16
CA ALA A 154 21.31 -4.24 -9.10
C ALA A 154 22.43 -5.19 -9.57
N THR A 155 22.37 -5.68 -10.80
CA THR A 155 23.40 -6.57 -11.37
C THR A 155 24.70 -5.82 -11.60
N MET A 156 24.64 -4.57 -12.10
CA MET A 156 25.79 -3.68 -12.23
C MET A 156 26.41 -3.38 -10.87
N ASN A 157 25.62 -2.99 -9.88
CA ASN A 157 26.10 -2.69 -8.53
C ASN A 157 26.76 -3.91 -7.87
N ALA A 158 26.22 -5.12 -8.09
CA ALA A 158 26.86 -6.35 -7.63
C ALA A 158 28.25 -6.53 -8.27
N ARG A 159 28.36 -6.29 -9.58
CA ARG A 159 29.63 -6.41 -10.30
C ARG A 159 30.69 -5.43 -9.79
N GLU A 160 30.33 -4.17 -9.58
CA GLU A 160 31.25 -3.17 -9.02
C GLU A 160 31.82 -3.59 -7.66
N VAL A 161 30.96 -4.17 -6.81
CA VAL A 161 31.39 -4.72 -5.51
C VAL A 161 32.35 -5.89 -5.70
N ALA A 162 32.08 -6.81 -6.63
CA ALA A 162 32.97 -7.93 -6.92
C ALA A 162 34.34 -7.48 -7.45
N GLU A 163 34.36 -6.44 -8.28
CA GLU A 163 35.58 -5.86 -8.84
C GLU A 163 36.48 -5.28 -7.74
N LYS A 164 35.89 -4.59 -6.75
CA LYS A 164 36.62 -4.12 -5.56
C LYS A 164 37.19 -5.28 -4.73
N PHE A 165 36.38 -6.30 -4.43
CA PHE A 165 36.85 -7.48 -3.67
C PHE A 165 38.00 -8.21 -4.36
N ALA A 166 37.90 -8.36 -5.69
CA ALA A 166 38.94 -9.00 -6.48
C ALA A 166 40.24 -8.18 -6.43
N MET A 167 40.16 -6.87 -6.60
CA MET A 167 41.31 -5.95 -6.54
C MET A 167 42.01 -6.01 -5.17
N ASP A 168 41.25 -5.93 -4.07
CA ASP A 168 41.79 -6.02 -2.70
C ASP A 168 42.45 -7.38 -2.40
N SER A 169 42.07 -8.41 -3.15
CA SER A 169 42.61 -9.78 -3.06
C SER A 169 43.63 -10.11 -4.15
N ASN A 170 44.13 -9.10 -4.87
CA ASN A 170 45.07 -9.23 -5.99
C ASN A 170 44.64 -10.30 -7.02
N SER A 171 43.35 -10.29 -7.34
CA SER A 171 42.65 -11.21 -8.24
C SER A 171 41.77 -10.41 -9.22
N LYS A 172 41.20 -11.07 -10.23
CA LYS A 172 40.27 -10.49 -11.21
C LYS A 172 38.91 -11.18 -11.14
N VAL A 173 37.85 -10.44 -11.45
CA VAL A 173 36.49 -10.98 -11.57
C VAL A 173 36.37 -11.77 -12.87
N GLY A 174 36.01 -13.05 -12.74
CA GLY A 174 35.73 -13.96 -13.84
C GLY A 174 34.26 -13.99 -14.25
N LYS A 175 33.84 -15.09 -14.87
CA LYS A 175 32.43 -15.31 -15.25
C LYS A 175 31.53 -15.49 -14.03
N ILE A 176 30.25 -15.22 -14.22
CA ILE A 176 29.20 -15.52 -13.24
C ILE A 176 29.14 -17.05 -13.05
N LYS A 177 29.24 -17.48 -11.79
CA LYS A 177 29.04 -18.86 -11.35
C LYS A 177 27.57 -19.14 -11.08
N THR A 178 26.91 -18.29 -10.30
CA THR A 178 25.45 -18.33 -10.08
C THR A 178 24.92 -16.90 -9.94
N ALA A 179 23.65 -16.71 -10.28
CA ALA A 179 22.94 -15.46 -10.03
C ALA A 179 21.56 -15.78 -9.47
N ARG A 180 21.18 -15.08 -8.40
CA ARG A 180 19.90 -15.23 -7.71
C ARG A 180 19.30 -13.85 -7.51
N GLN A 181 18.13 -13.64 -8.09
CA GLN A 181 17.36 -12.42 -7.88
C GLN A 181 16.49 -12.57 -6.63
N GLY A 182 16.57 -11.61 -5.71
CA GLY A 182 15.67 -11.50 -4.57
C GLY A 182 14.27 -11.03 -4.98
N LEU A 183 13.36 -11.05 -4.01
CA LEU A 183 12.03 -10.49 -4.19
C LEU A 183 12.11 -8.96 -4.26
N PHE A 184 11.21 -8.38 -5.05
CA PHE A 184 10.94 -6.94 -4.97
C PHE A 184 10.14 -6.66 -3.70
N THR A 185 10.57 -5.66 -2.93
CA THR A 185 9.83 -5.12 -1.80
C THR A 185 9.35 -3.73 -2.15
N ILE A 186 8.08 -3.45 -1.84
CA ILE A 186 7.49 -2.11 -1.97
C ILE A 186 7.06 -1.70 -0.57
N THR A 187 7.61 -0.59 -0.08
CA THR A 187 7.27 -0.02 1.24
C THR A 187 6.91 1.44 1.10
N ASP A 188 6.20 2.00 2.07
CA ASP A 188 6.02 3.45 2.13
C ASP A 188 7.36 4.12 2.43
N ARG A 189 7.58 5.33 1.90
CA ARG A 189 8.77 6.12 2.24
C ARG A 189 8.80 6.46 3.73
N ASP A 190 7.67 6.94 4.24
CA ASP A 190 7.47 7.30 5.63
C ASP A 190 5.97 7.27 5.98
N GLN A 191 5.63 7.43 7.26
CA GLN A 191 4.24 7.38 7.73
C GLN A 191 3.38 8.56 7.25
N ASN A 192 4.00 9.70 6.93
CA ASN A 192 3.30 10.93 6.53
C ASN A 192 3.16 11.05 5.01
N SER A 193 3.97 10.29 4.25
CA SER A 193 4.00 10.29 2.79
C SER A 193 3.74 8.91 2.21
N PRO A 194 2.66 8.20 2.60
CA PRO A 194 2.40 6.84 2.13
C PRO A 194 2.06 6.76 0.63
N HIS A 195 1.79 7.89 -0.04
CA HIS A 195 1.64 7.95 -1.49
C HIS A 195 2.98 7.74 -2.21
N ILE A 196 4.10 7.93 -1.52
CA ILE A 196 5.44 7.72 -2.05
C ILE A 196 5.95 6.35 -1.60
N LYS A 197 6.39 5.54 -2.56
CA LYS A 197 6.82 4.16 -2.36
C LYS A 197 8.32 4.02 -2.60
N ILE A 198 8.96 3.24 -1.76
CA ILE A 198 10.32 2.73 -1.96
C ILE A 198 10.20 1.34 -2.56
N VAL A 199 10.62 1.19 -3.81
CA VAL A 199 10.76 -0.11 -4.47
C VAL A 199 12.21 -0.54 -4.37
N ARG A 200 12.44 -1.78 -3.93
CA ARG A 200 13.77 -2.30 -3.69
C ARG A 200 13.91 -3.73 -4.20
N VAL A 201 15.06 -4.04 -4.79
CA VAL A 201 15.46 -5.41 -5.14
C VAL A 201 16.93 -5.62 -4.81
N VAL A 202 17.24 -6.82 -4.32
CA VAL A 202 18.62 -7.26 -4.06
C VAL A 202 18.92 -8.46 -4.95
N THR A 203 20.01 -8.39 -5.70
CA THR A 203 20.50 -9.50 -6.53
C THR A 203 21.80 -10.03 -5.93
N THR A 204 21.83 -11.33 -5.65
CA THR A 204 23.04 -12.02 -5.17
C THR A 204 23.71 -12.71 -6.36
N ILE A 205 24.98 -12.42 -6.60
CA ILE A 205 25.75 -13.00 -7.70
C ILE A 205 27.03 -13.59 -7.16
N ASP A 206 27.31 -14.83 -7.56
CA ASP A 206 28.59 -15.47 -7.34
C ASP A 206 29.44 -15.29 -8.59
N TYR A 207 30.61 -14.67 -8.45
CA TYR A 207 31.60 -14.60 -9.53
C TYR A 207 32.78 -15.53 -9.23
N PHE A 208 33.32 -16.17 -10.26
CA PHE A 208 34.63 -16.80 -10.14
C PHE A 208 35.71 -15.74 -9.96
N LEU A 209 36.77 -16.06 -9.22
CA LEU A 209 37.98 -15.24 -9.15
C LEU A 209 39.09 -15.88 -9.99
N GLN A 210 39.84 -15.04 -10.69
CA GLN A 210 40.98 -15.42 -11.51
C GLN A 210 42.24 -14.73 -10.96
N ASP A 211 43.39 -15.38 -11.10
CA ASP A 211 44.69 -14.79 -10.72
C ASP A 211 45.12 -13.73 -11.76
#